data_AF-A0A7V4Q7F8-F1
#
_entry.id   AF-A0A7V4Q7F8-F1
#
_cell.length_a   1.000
_cell.length_b   1.000
_cell.length_c   1.000
_cell.angle_alpha   90.00
_cell.angle_beta   90.00
_cell.angle_gamma   90.00
#
_symmetry.space_group_name_H-M   'P 1'
#
loop_
_entity.id
_entity.type
_entity.pdbx_description
1 polymer ?
#
loop_
_entity_poly.entity_id
_entity_poly.type
_entity_poly.pdbx_seq_one_letter_code
_entity_poly.pdbx_strand_id
1 'polypeptide(L)'
;GGNPPPTFTGPDPNLGLNVREMAAKADSYAITYGALTPADIETLKSYPLVIVHPYNGDITRDQIMRIKQGVKADDPSDNVVVLCYLSIGEDSRTFQLTDQQMLGDARFTGNGSGPSVDPRGPGPSGRSLVGLDPRGTATDGGFASYYLNDNALRCPGVDPANTPDQNGNFETRFVNAGDPAWYAEVKEMRMDIASHTPPGLKELFTETYGRGLGCDGVFLDTIDTAAPNKYTSCEDQNHSSSEWTAQGFSDFIGHLRSDYPGKVILQNRGLFFFDPREPHYQVSARGKIDIGFFESYHLDNDSESTVSPYFPDNKFNSAPKLMAEANRADGFKVLSLGYADGFNGPKPDMDIQTLLAGSGNGFDILMTDIQEANSVGFRHYITNAQINLVNSFVKNHANMIDTTPPHWSSVFNANYNEFPVNEPQAREGIQKVEVNGDGSVTISWDVALDMNKVRYALYYQTTPFDSTADQTLPNATRVVLFQSVGAGYGDVWNTPNPSLALQSVYPYEYRLSGLSSGTTYYFILRAVDSKENEEKNVKVLTATIP
;
A
#
# COMPACT_ATOMS: atom_id res chain seq x y z
N GLY A 1 -4.38 1.20 40.00
CA GLY A 1 -3.26 0.24 39.96
C GLY A 1 -3.80 -1.14 40.26
N GLY A 2 -4.09 -1.93 39.23
CA GLY A 2 -4.31 -3.37 39.37
C GLY A 2 -2.96 -4.09 39.27
N ASN A 3 -2.88 -5.30 39.82
CA ASN A 3 -1.71 -6.17 39.60
C ASN A 3 -1.46 -6.32 38.09
N PRO A 4 -0.19 -6.37 37.65
CA PRO A 4 0.11 -6.67 36.26
C PRO A 4 -0.55 -8.01 35.90
N PRO A 5 -1.31 -8.08 34.79
CA PRO A 5 -1.95 -9.31 34.38
C PRO A 5 -0.89 -10.40 34.14
N PRO A 6 -1.19 -11.68 34.48
CA PRO A 6 -0.20 -12.77 34.50
C PRO A 6 0.44 -12.99 33.14
N THR A 7 1.75 -13.28 33.14
CA THR A 7 2.53 -13.50 31.91
C THR A 7 1.94 -14.61 31.05
N PHE A 8 1.92 -14.41 29.73
CA PHE A 8 1.39 -15.41 28.82
C PHE A 8 2.35 -16.61 28.75
N THR A 9 1.83 -17.83 28.96
CA THR A 9 2.64 -19.07 29.03
C THR A 9 2.21 -20.12 28.00
N GLY A 10 1.23 -19.81 27.16
CA GLY A 10 0.76 -20.70 26.10
C GLY A 10 1.64 -20.67 24.84
N PRO A 11 1.36 -21.54 23.85
CA PRO A 11 1.91 -21.41 22.50
C PRO A 11 1.33 -20.17 21.80
N ASP A 12 1.98 -19.71 20.73
CA ASP A 12 1.41 -18.67 19.85
C ASP A 12 -0.01 -19.09 19.39
N PRO A 13 -1.06 -18.27 19.64
CA PRO A 13 -2.43 -18.59 19.25
C PRO A 13 -2.61 -18.86 17.75
N ASN A 14 -1.78 -18.24 16.91
CA ASN A 14 -1.85 -18.38 15.46
C ASN A 14 -0.94 -19.47 14.89
N LEU A 15 -0.28 -20.26 15.75
CA LEU A 15 0.61 -21.32 15.31
C LEU A 15 -0.12 -22.33 14.41
N GLY A 16 0.37 -22.49 13.19
CA GLY A 16 -0.19 -23.41 12.19
C GLY A 16 -1.40 -22.87 11.42
N LEU A 17 -1.86 -21.65 11.72
CA LEU A 17 -2.90 -20.97 10.93
C LEU A 17 -2.31 -20.29 9.70
N ASN A 18 -3.14 -20.12 8.67
CA ASN A 18 -2.79 -19.35 7.48
C ASN A 18 -3.04 -17.86 7.71
N VAL A 19 -2.15 -17.20 8.44
CA VAL A 19 -2.30 -15.77 8.81
C VAL A 19 -2.38 -14.84 7.61
N ARG A 20 -1.78 -15.21 6.45
CA ARG A 20 -1.91 -14.45 5.19
C ARG A 20 -3.33 -14.47 4.65
N GLU A 21 -3.99 -15.63 4.69
CA GLU A 21 -5.39 -15.76 4.30
C GLU A 21 -6.33 -15.04 5.29
N MET A 22 -6.03 -15.12 6.60
CA MET A 22 -6.77 -14.36 7.61
C MET A 22 -6.68 -12.84 7.34
N ALA A 23 -5.47 -12.33 7.08
CA ALA A 23 -5.25 -10.93 6.76
C ALA A 23 -5.96 -10.49 5.46
N ALA A 24 -5.94 -11.32 4.42
CA ALA A 24 -6.67 -11.05 3.18
C ALA A 24 -8.20 -10.96 3.39
N LYS A 25 -8.74 -11.69 4.37
CA LYS A 25 -10.17 -11.71 4.74
C LYS A 25 -10.56 -10.67 5.79
N ALA A 26 -9.61 -9.94 6.39
CA ALA A 26 -9.87 -9.03 7.51
C ALA A 26 -10.74 -7.83 7.08
N ASP A 27 -12.02 -7.79 7.46
CA ASP A 27 -12.96 -6.72 7.05
C ASP A 27 -12.94 -5.47 7.95
N SER A 28 -12.07 -5.44 8.95
CA SER A 28 -11.73 -4.25 9.73
C SER A 28 -10.32 -4.39 10.27
N TYR A 29 -9.70 -3.29 10.65
CA TYR A 29 -8.39 -3.33 11.31
C TYR A 29 -8.28 -2.19 12.33
N ALA A 30 -7.29 -2.29 13.20
CA ALA A 30 -6.88 -1.20 14.08
C ALA A 30 -5.36 -1.00 13.97
N ILE A 31 -4.90 0.24 14.20
CA ILE A 31 -3.48 0.59 14.25
C ILE A 31 -3.23 1.48 15.47
N THR A 32 -2.12 1.24 16.17
CA THR A 32 -1.66 2.12 17.24
C THR A 32 -0.15 2.07 17.43
N TYR A 33 0.46 3.24 17.65
CA TYR A 33 1.87 3.45 17.94
C TYR A 33 2.13 3.71 19.42
N GLY A 34 1.07 3.85 20.23
CA GLY A 34 1.15 4.14 21.66
C GLY A 34 1.30 2.91 22.55
N ALA A 35 1.63 3.16 23.81
CA ALA A 35 1.60 2.13 24.85
C ALA A 35 0.18 1.63 25.10
N LEU A 36 0.03 0.34 25.38
CA LEU A 36 -1.28 -0.30 25.53
C LEU A 36 -1.70 -0.47 26.99
N THR A 37 -2.88 0.04 27.31
CA THR A 37 -3.60 -0.29 28.55
C THR A 37 -4.33 -1.63 28.40
N PRO A 38 -4.81 -2.23 29.51
CA PRO A 38 -5.68 -3.41 29.42
C PRO A 38 -6.96 -3.18 28.60
N ALA A 39 -7.53 -1.96 28.64
CA ALA A 39 -8.74 -1.63 27.86
C ALA A 39 -8.44 -1.57 26.36
N ASP A 40 -7.26 -1.09 25.98
CA ASP A 40 -6.82 -1.07 24.59
C ASP A 40 -6.69 -2.51 24.07
N ILE A 41 -6.06 -3.40 24.84
CA ILE A 41 -5.93 -4.82 24.48
C ILE A 41 -7.30 -5.48 24.26
N GLU A 42 -8.27 -5.25 25.15
CA GLU A 42 -9.63 -5.78 24.97
C GLU A 42 -10.33 -5.23 23.73
N THR A 43 -10.09 -3.95 23.39
CA THR A 43 -10.61 -3.37 22.15
C THR A 43 -9.95 -4.00 20.92
N LEU A 44 -8.63 -4.14 20.94
CA LEU A 44 -7.82 -4.71 19.85
C LEU A 44 -8.14 -6.20 19.59
N LYS A 45 -8.43 -6.98 20.64
CA LYS A 45 -8.90 -8.38 20.52
C LYS A 45 -10.16 -8.55 19.69
N SER A 46 -10.93 -7.49 19.50
CA SER A 46 -12.15 -7.54 18.70
C SER A 46 -11.90 -7.38 17.19
N TYR A 47 -10.71 -6.98 16.77
CA TYR A 47 -10.37 -6.77 15.37
C TYR A 47 -9.73 -8.02 14.74
N PRO A 48 -10.00 -8.35 13.47
CA PRO A 48 -9.33 -9.47 12.80
C PRO A 48 -7.87 -9.16 12.41
N LEU A 49 -7.50 -7.88 12.34
CA LEU A 49 -6.16 -7.41 12.02
C LEU A 49 -5.78 -6.21 12.90
N VAL A 50 -4.60 -6.26 13.51
CA VAL A 50 -4.06 -5.20 14.36
C VAL A 50 -2.63 -4.89 13.97
N ILE A 51 -2.30 -3.60 13.90
CA ILE A 51 -0.94 -3.10 13.67
C ILE A 51 -0.48 -2.38 14.95
N VAL A 52 0.70 -2.73 15.45
CA VAL A 52 1.31 -2.11 16.63
C VAL A 52 2.71 -1.59 16.33
N HIS A 53 3.16 -0.55 17.04
CA HIS A 53 4.55 -0.09 16.98
C HIS A 53 5.36 -0.59 18.17
N PRO A 54 6.25 -1.60 18.00
CA PRO A 54 6.91 -2.22 19.13
C PRO A 54 7.79 -1.27 19.94
N TYR A 55 8.50 -0.37 19.24
CA TYR A 55 9.43 0.54 19.90
C TYR A 55 8.71 1.68 20.65
N ASN A 56 7.94 2.52 19.93
CA ASN A 56 7.18 3.64 20.53
C ASN A 56 6.15 3.20 21.59
N GLY A 57 5.49 2.06 21.39
CA GLY A 57 4.51 1.53 22.34
C GLY A 57 5.10 0.67 23.46
N ASP A 58 6.42 0.43 23.46
CA ASP A 58 7.10 -0.56 24.32
C ASP A 58 6.37 -1.89 24.38
N ILE A 59 5.94 -2.38 23.21
CA ILE A 59 5.05 -3.54 23.12
C ILE A 59 5.82 -4.81 23.48
N THR A 60 5.18 -5.63 24.31
CA THR A 60 5.71 -6.90 24.80
C THR A 60 5.10 -8.09 24.07
N ARG A 61 5.80 -9.22 24.11
CA ARG A 61 5.29 -10.51 23.66
C ARG A 61 3.94 -10.85 24.32
N ASP A 62 3.81 -10.62 25.62
CA ASP A 62 2.58 -10.91 26.37
C ASP A 62 1.37 -10.13 25.82
N GLN A 63 1.57 -8.85 25.48
CA GLN A 63 0.50 -8.04 24.89
C GLN A 63 0.11 -8.57 23.50
N ILE A 64 1.10 -8.90 22.65
CA ILE A 64 0.85 -9.47 21.33
C ILE A 64 0.06 -10.78 21.45
N MET A 65 0.51 -11.71 22.30
CA MET A 65 -0.15 -13.01 22.45
C MET A 65 -1.59 -12.86 22.94
N ARG A 66 -1.86 -11.93 23.87
CA ARG A 66 -3.23 -11.66 24.33
C ARG A 66 -4.12 -11.05 23.27
N ILE A 67 -3.58 -10.18 22.41
CA ILE A 67 -4.34 -9.65 21.28
C ILE A 67 -4.69 -10.80 20.32
N LYS A 68 -3.69 -11.63 19.97
CA LYS A 68 -3.86 -12.76 19.05
C LYS A 68 -4.93 -13.77 19.48
N GLN A 69 -5.14 -13.95 20.79
CA GLN A 69 -6.16 -14.86 21.34
C GLN A 69 -7.60 -14.49 20.99
N GLY A 70 -7.86 -13.35 20.35
CA GLY A 70 -9.22 -12.93 20.04
C GLY A 70 -10.02 -12.66 21.31
N VAL A 71 -11.34 -12.48 21.16
CA VAL A 71 -12.22 -12.24 22.31
C VAL A 71 -12.38 -13.51 23.14
N LYS A 72 -12.44 -14.67 22.48
CA LYS A 72 -12.60 -16.00 23.07
C LYS A 72 -11.31 -16.79 22.90
N ALA A 73 -10.50 -16.82 23.96
CA ALA A 73 -9.19 -17.45 23.95
C ALA A 73 -9.15 -18.95 23.57
N ASP A 74 -10.28 -19.65 23.53
CA ASP A 74 -10.44 -21.04 23.13
C ASP A 74 -11.01 -21.25 21.71
N ASP A 75 -11.33 -20.17 20.98
CA ASP A 75 -11.93 -20.21 19.65
C ASP A 75 -10.97 -19.64 18.58
N PRO A 76 -10.15 -20.46 17.91
CA PRO A 76 -9.19 -19.98 16.93
C PRO A 76 -9.82 -19.29 15.70
N SER A 77 -11.15 -19.35 15.54
CA SER A 77 -11.85 -18.63 14.47
C SER A 77 -11.97 -17.12 14.72
N ASP A 78 -11.75 -16.66 15.96
CA ASP A 78 -11.76 -15.24 16.33
C ASP A 78 -10.36 -14.66 16.62
N ASN A 79 -9.32 -15.46 16.39
CA ASN A 79 -7.94 -15.02 16.55
C ASN A 79 -7.61 -13.80 15.68
N VAL A 80 -6.74 -12.95 16.22
CA VAL A 80 -6.31 -11.70 15.59
C VAL A 80 -4.96 -11.87 14.91
N VAL A 81 -4.82 -11.36 13.68
CA VAL A 81 -3.50 -11.21 13.05
C VAL A 81 -2.83 -9.94 13.59
N VAL A 82 -1.62 -10.06 14.13
CA VAL A 82 -0.88 -8.90 14.67
C VAL A 82 0.36 -8.59 13.83
N LEU A 83 0.42 -7.39 13.26
CA LEU A 83 1.55 -6.86 12.51
C LEU A 83 2.35 -5.88 13.37
N CYS A 84 3.66 -5.88 13.20
CA CYS A 84 4.57 -4.98 13.90
C CYS A 84 5.20 -3.98 12.94
N TYR A 85 5.20 -2.70 13.30
CA TYR A 85 5.83 -1.62 12.54
C TYR A 85 7.35 -1.78 12.41
N LEU A 86 7.87 -1.42 11.24
CA LEU A 86 9.29 -1.30 10.95
C LEU A 86 9.53 -0.27 9.82
N SER A 87 10.35 0.75 10.08
CA SER A 87 10.88 1.65 9.04
C SER A 87 12.01 0.95 8.27
N ILE A 88 11.96 0.97 6.94
CA ILE A 88 13.02 0.36 6.09
C ILE A 88 13.71 1.34 5.14
N GLY A 89 13.14 2.52 4.91
CA GLY A 89 13.76 3.61 4.14
C GLY A 89 14.40 4.70 4.99
N GLU A 90 14.24 4.62 6.32
CA GLU A 90 14.91 5.51 7.28
C GLU A 90 15.49 4.74 8.45
N ASP A 91 16.69 5.12 8.87
CA ASP A 91 17.35 4.58 10.05
C ASP A 91 16.96 5.38 11.30
N SER A 92 15.94 4.92 12.03
CA SER A 92 15.47 5.62 13.23
C SER A 92 16.52 5.70 14.34
N ARG A 93 17.54 4.83 14.33
CA ARG A 93 18.64 4.86 15.32
C ARG A 93 19.45 6.16 15.26
N THR A 94 19.36 6.90 14.15
CA THR A 94 20.06 8.16 13.96
C THR A 94 19.26 9.37 14.45
N PHE A 95 18.07 9.17 15.02
CA PHE A 95 17.23 10.25 15.52
C PHE A 95 18.04 11.22 16.39
N GLN A 96 18.07 12.50 15.97
CA GLN A 96 18.78 13.58 16.65
C GLN A 96 20.30 13.43 16.79
N LEU A 97 20.92 12.50 16.07
CA LEU A 97 22.37 12.40 16.01
C LEU A 97 22.95 13.39 15.01
N THR A 98 24.05 14.04 15.41
CA THR A 98 24.88 14.81 14.47
C THR A 98 25.76 13.88 13.64
N ASP A 99 26.22 14.35 12.48
CA ASP A 99 27.11 13.58 11.61
C ASP A 99 28.40 13.16 12.33
N GLN A 100 28.94 14.01 13.20
CA GLN A 100 30.12 13.71 14.00
C GLN A 100 29.86 12.59 15.02
N GLN A 101 28.67 12.59 15.65
CA GLN A 101 28.28 11.50 16.55
C GLN A 101 28.11 10.19 15.79
N MET A 102 27.52 10.25 14.59
CA MET A 102 27.38 9.08 13.73
C MET A 102 28.75 8.49 13.33
N LEU A 103 29.69 9.34 12.90
CA LEU A 103 31.06 8.92 12.58
C LEU A 103 31.84 8.38 13.79
N GLY A 104 31.44 8.75 15.00
CA GLY A 104 32.00 8.23 16.25
C GLY A 104 31.41 6.89 16.70
N ASP A 105 30.38 6.37 16.02
CA ASP A 105 29.66 5.16 16.39
C ASP A 105 29.79 4.08 15.30
N ALA A 106 30.28 2.90 15.70
CA ALA A 106 30.52 1.78 14.79
C ALA A 106 29.25 1.27 14.10
N ARG A 107 28.06 1.54 14.66
CA ARG A 107 26.77 1.17 14.07
C ARG A 107 26.50 1.90 12.74
N PHE A 108 27.06 3.08 12.55
CA PHE A 108 26.71 3.97 11.42
C PHE A 108 27.86 4.17 10.42
N THR A 109 29.04 3.64 10.71
CA THR A 109 30.23 3.76 9.85
C THR A 109 30.40 2.57 8.92
N GLY A 110 29.96 1.37 9.31
CA GLY A 110 30.01 0.18 8.45
C GLY A 110 31.39 -0.05 7.84
N ASN A 111 31.47 -0.12 6.51
CA ASN A 111 32.73 -0.24 5.75
C ASN A 111 33.35 1.11 5.35
N GLY A 112 32.70 2.24 5.69
CA GLY A 112 33.15 3.60 5.40
C GLY A 112 32.97 4.08 3.96
N SER A 113 32.39 3.27 3.06
CA SER A 113 32.24 3.67 1.64
C SER A 113 31.06 4.61 1.39
N GLY A 114 30.14 4.70 2.36
CA GLY A 114 28.93 5.51 2.26
C GLY A 114 29.14 6.97 2.67
N PRO A 115 28.12 7.82 2.47
CA PRO A 115 26.85 7.50 1.82
C PRO A 115 27.01 7.19 0.31
N SER A 116 25.94 6.71 -0.30
CA SER A 116 25.88 6.34 -1.72
C SER A 116 24.90 7.23 -2.48
N VAL A 117 25.13 7.37 -3.78
CA VAL A 117 24.33 8.20 -4.68
C VAL A 117 23.90 7.42 -5.92
N ASP A 118 22.96 7.98 -6.68
CA ASP A 118 22.43 7.39 -7.90
C ASP A 118 23.57 6.97 -8.86
N PRO A 119 23.65 5.67 -9.23
CA PRO A 119 24.71 5.16 -10.11
C PRO A 119 24.66 5.74 -11.52
N ARG A 120 23.58 6.44 -11.89
CA ARG A 120 23.41 7.12 -13.18
C ARG A 120 24.03 8.52 -13.19
N GLY A 121 24.46 9.05 -12.04
CA GLY A 121 24.97 10.40 -11.88
C GLY A 121 23.85 11.46 -11.81
N PRO A 122 24.18 12.77 -11.91
CA PRO A 122 23.24 13.86 -11.66
C PRO A 122 22.14 13.99 -12.74
N GLY A 123 20.94 14.43 -12.31
CA GLY A 123 19.77 14.64 -13.17
C GLY A 123 19.14 13.41 -13.84
N PRO A 124 19.00 12.23 -13.19
CA PRO A 124 18.49 11.02 -13.84
C PRO A 124 16.97 10.83 -13.74
N SER A 125 16.24 11.82 -13.21
CA SER A 125 14.79 11.77 -12.92
C SER A 125 13.97 11.15 -14.05
N GLY A 126 13.06 10.23 -13.70
CA GLY A 126 12.08 9.65 -14.63
C GLY A 126 12.66 8.66 -15.65
N ARG A 127 13.89 8.17 -15.44
CA ARG A 127 14.51 7.12 -16.28
C ARG A 127 14.22 5.74 -15.70
N SER A 128 14.50 4.70 -16.49
CA SER A 128 14.34 3.31 -16.05
C SER A 128 15.10 3.04 -14.74
N LEU A 129 14.46 2.24 -13.88
CA LEU A 129 14.95 1.86 -12.55
C LEU A 129 15.42 0.40 -12.49
N VAL A 130 15.46 -0.29 -13.64
CA VAL A 130 15.87 -1.69 -13.75
C VAL A 130 17.38 -1.79 -14.01
N GLY A 131 18.03 -2.76 -13.37
CA GLY A 131 19.44 -3.11 -13.65
C GLY A 131 20.47 -2.12 -13.08
N LEU A 132 20.07 -1.25 -12.16
CA LEU A 132 20.97 -0.37 -11.43
C LEU A 132 21.74 -1.17 -10.37
N ASP A 133 22.97 -0.74 -10.07
CA ASP A 133 23.73 -1.35 -8.97
C ASP A 133 23.00 -1.08 -7.65
N PRO A 134 22.57 -2.12 -6.91
CA PRO A 134 21.84 -1.94 -5.66
C PRO A 134 22.65 -1.24 -4.57
N ARG A 135 23.98 -1.07 -4.71
CA ARG A 135 24.80 -0.28 -3.78
C ARG A 135 24.93 1.19 -4.17
N GLY A 136 24.56 1.58 -5.38
CA GLY A 136 24.81 2.92 -5.91
C GLY A 136 26.30 3.24 -6.07
N THR A 137 26.62 4.52 -6.24
CA THR A 137 28.00 5.02 -6.29
C THR A 137 28.45 5.49 -4.91
N ALA A 138 29.55 4.95 -4.41
CA ALA A 138 30.15 5.36 -3.15
C ALA A 138 30.64 6.81 -3.18
N THR A 139 30.46 7.53 -2.06
CA THR A 139 31.05 8.87 -1.85
C THR A 139 32.29 8.85 -0.95
N ASP A 140 32.57 7.71 -0.29
CA ASP A 140 33.67 7.53 0.66
C ASP A 140 33.67 8.55 1.82
N GLY A 141 32.47 8.93 2.29
CA GLY A 141 32.26 9.86 3.40
C GLY A 141 32.55 9.28 4.80
N GLY A 142 32.85 8.00 4.92
CA GLY A 142 33.12 7.31 6.19
C GLY A 142 31.88 6.72 6.87
N PHE A 143 30.72 6.76 6.22
CA PHE A 143 29.47 6.17 6.71
C PHE A 143 29.24 4.77 6.12
N ALA A 144 28.26 4.05 6.66
CA ALA A 144 27.85 2.77 6.10
C ALA A 144 27.31 2.94 4.67
N SER A 145 27.57 1.95 3.79
CA SER A 145 27.27 2.01 2.35
C SER A 145 25.79 2.24 2.01
N TYR A 146 24.89 1.92 2.94
CA TYR A 146 23.46 2.03 2.75
C TYR A 146 22.89 3.42 3.02
N TYR A 147 23.64 4.39 3.55
CA TYR A 147 23.13 5.76 3.66
C TYR A 147 23.09 6.45 2.29
N LEU A 148 22.14 7.36 2.10
CA LEU A 148 21.94 8.07 0.83
C LEU A 148 22.53 9.49 0.86
N ASN A 149 23.01 10.03 -0.27
CA ASN A 149 23.42 11.44 -0.39
C ASN A 149 23.04 12.06 -1.76
N ASP A 150 21.87 11.69 -2.28
CA ASP A 150 21.38 12.16 -3.57
C ASP A 150 20.98 13.64 -3.52
N ASN A 151 20.54 14.13 -2.36
CA ASN A 151 20.12 15.52 -2.21
C ASN A 151 21.27 16.49 -2.45
N ALA A 152 22.49 16.20 -2.00
CA ALA A 152 23.67 17.04 -2.27
C ALA A 152 24.02 17.13 -3.77
N LEU A 153 23.72 16.09 -4.56
CA LEU A 153 23.91 16.12 -6.00
C LEU A 153 22.83 16.94 -6.72
N ARG A 154 21.57 16.84 -6.25
CA ARG A 154 20.44 17.52 -6.86
C ARG A 154 20.32 18.99 -6.45
N CYS A 155 20.65 19.29 -5.21
CA CYS A 155 20.53 20.60 -4.57
C CYS A 155 21.91 21.11 -4.07
N PRO A 156 22.89 21.37 -4.96
CA PRO A 156 24.23 21.76 -4.54
C PRO A 156 24.23 23.02 -3.68
N GLY A 157 24.86 22.93 -2.49
CA GLY A 157 24.97 24.04 -1.54
C GLY A 157 23.80 24.18 -0.58
N VAL A 158 22.76 23.36 -0.72
CA VAL A 158 21.71 23.17 0.30
C VAL A 158 22.13 22.03 1.22
N ASP A 159 22.40 20.85 0.64
CA ASP A 159 22.80 19.66 1.40
C ASP A 159 24.32 19.41 1.33
N PRO A 160 24.93 18.97 2.45
CA PRO A 160 26.35 18.66 2.50
C PRO A 160 26.71 17.43 1.66
N ALA A 161 27.76 17.56 0.86
CA ALA A 161 28.34 16.43 0.15
C ALA A 161 29.01 15.43 1.11
N ASN A 162 28.92 14.15 0.78
CA ASN A 162 29.50 13.02 1.53
C ASN A 162 28.91 12.82 2.93
N THR A 163 27.73 13.39 3.19
CA THR A 163 26.99 13.26 4.45
C THR A 163 25.63 12.61 4.17
N PRO A 164 25.14 11.68 5.00
CA PRO A 164 23.82 11.09 4.82
C PRO A 164 22.70 12.13 4.75
N ASP A 165 21.82 12.01 3.76
CA ASP A 165 20.62 12.82 3.61
C ASP A 165 19.68 12.59 4.82
N GLN A 166 19.07 13.67 5.29
CA GLN A 166 18.24 13.69 6.50
C GLN A 166 16.77 13.96 6.14
N ASN A 167 15.86 13.22 6.78
CA ASN A 167 14.46 13.59 6.84
C ASN A 167 14.29 14.83 7.75
N GLY A 168 13.88 15.96 7.19
CA GLY A 168 13.77 17.21 7.94
C GLY A 168 12.58 17.29 8.92
N ASN A 169 11.63 16.35 8.87
CA ASN A 169 10.49 16.29 9.78
C ASN A 169 10.73 15.33 10.95
N PHE A 170 11.40 14.21 10.70
CA PHE A 170 11.64 13.16 11.69
C PHE A 170 13.08 13.10 12.20
N GLU A 171 14.00 13.89 11.64
CA GLU A 171 15.39 14.01 12.08
C GLU A 171 16.19 12.69 12.04
N THR A 172 15.81 11.80 11.12
CA THR A 172 16.42 10.49 10.82
C THR A 172 17.18 10.54 9.50
N ARG A 173 18.06 9.56 9.22
CA ARG A 173 18.80 9.47 7.95
C ARG A 173 18.11 8.53 6.97
N PHE A 174 18.05 8.94 5.71
CA PHE A 174 17.55 8.10 4.62
C PHE A 174 18.52 6.96 4.31
N VAL A 175 17.97 5.79 3.99
CA VAL A 175 18.73 4.59 3.65
C VAL A 175 18.26 3.97 2.34
N ASN A 176 19.22 3.39 1.63
CA ASN A 176 19.00 2.54 0.49
C ASN A 176 18.59 1.14 0.96
N ALA A 177 17.29 0.84 0.90
CA ALA A 177 16.80 -0.49 1.28
C ALA A 177 17.35 -1.64 0.40
N GLY A 178 17.86 -1.31 -0.80
CA GLY A 178 18.47 -2.26 -1.71
C GLY A 178 19.87 -2.72 -1.32
N ASP A 179 20.57 -1.99 -0.46
CA ASP A 179 21.91 -2.41 -0.03
C ASP A 179 21.80 -3.67 0.85
N PRO A 180 22.47 -4.79 0.49
CA PRO A 180 22.44 -6.01 1.29
C PRO A 180 22.88 -5.84 2.74
N ALA A 181 23.77 -4.87 3.03
CA ALA A 181 24.22 -4.57 4.38
C ALA A 181 23.08 -4.01 5.24
N TRP A 182 22.16 -3.24 4.65
CA TRP A 182 21.00 -2.73 5.37
C TRP A 182 20.02 -3.83 5.73
N TYR A 183 19.71 -4.74 4.80
CA TYR A 183 18.85 -5.89 5.12
C TYR A 183 19.45 -6.75 6.23
N ALA A 184 20.77 -6.97 6.21
CA ALA A 184 21.47 -7.70 7.27
C ALA A 184 21.33 -7.01 8.63
N GLU A 185 21.48 -5.69 8.67
CA GLU A 185 21.30 -4.89 9.87
C GLU A 185 19.85 -4.99 10.39
N VAL A 186 18.86 -4.65 9.56
CA VAL A 186 17.44 -4.69 9.89
C VAL A 186 16.98 -6.07 10.34
N LYS A 187 17.56 -7.14 9.79
CA LYS A 187 17.25 -8.51 10.20
C LYS A 187 17.73 -8.82 11.62
N GLU A 188 18.88 -8.30 12.01
CA GLU A 188 19.58 -8.67 13.24
C GLU A 188 19.45 -7.64 14.39
N MET A 189 18.97 -6.42 14.12
CA MET A 189 18.72 -5.39 15.12
C MET A 189 17.96 -5.93 16.33
N ARG A 190 18.36 -5.49 17.52
CA ARG A 190 17.69 -5.80 18.78
C ARG A 190 17.17 -4.53 19.43
N MET A 191 15.97 -4.59 19.96
CA MET A 191 15.39 -3.42 20.60
C MET A 191 16.22 -2.99 21.81
N ASP A 192 16.68 -1.74 21.79
CA ASP A 192 17.38 -1.10 22.89
C ASP A 192 16.98 0.38 22.98
N ILE A 193 16.23 0.70 24.03
CA ILE A 193 15.73 2.05 24.29
C ILE A 193 16.89 3.02 24.57
N ALA A 194 17.95 2.56 25.22
CA ALA A 194 19.08 3.43 25.58
C ALA A 194 19.87 3.89 24.36
N SER A 195 19.94 3.06 23.32
CA SER A 195 20.64 3.36 22.06
C SER A 195 19.70 3.73 20.91
N HIS A 196 18.44 4.05 21.23
CA HIS A 196 17.37 4.36 20.28
C HIS A 196 17.20 3.34 19.15
N THR A 197 17.33 2.05 19.47
CA THR A 197 17.32 0.96 18.49
C THR A 197 15.98 0.24 18.49
N PRO A 198 15.23 0.24 17.36
CA PRO A 198 14.00 -0.55 17.24
C PRO A 198 14.32 -2.04 17.09
N PRO A 199 13.34 -2.94 17.32
CA PRO A 199 13.52 -4.37 17.05
C PRO A 199 13.64 -4.65 15.55
N GLY A 200 14.57 -5.54 15.18
CA GLY A 200 14.72 -6.07 13.83
C GLY A 200 13.85 -7.28 13.53
N LEU A 201 13.85 -7.75 12.28
CA LEU A 201 12.94 -8.80 11.79
C LEU A 201 12.99 -10.09 12.62
N LYS A 202 14.17 -10.53 13.08
CA LYS A 202 14.28 -11.73 13.92
C LYS A 202 13.63 -11.55 15.28
N GLU A 203 13.77 -10.37 15.89
CA GLU A 203 13.13 -10.08 17.17
C GLU A 203 11.61 -9.94 17.00
N LEU A 204 11.15 -9.37 15.90
CA LEU A 204 9.72 -9.29 15.57
C LEU A 204 9.09 -10.67 15.39
N PHE A 205 9.73 -11.58 14.64
CA PHE A 205 9.07 -12.81 14.17
C PHE A 205 9.35 -14.07 14.96
N THR A 206 10.45 -14.11 15.72
CA THR A 206 10.84 -15.30 16.48
C THR A 206 10.47 -15.17 17.95
N GLU A 207 10.58 -16.27 18.69
CA GLU A 207 10.37 -16.29 20.15
C GLU A 207 11.69 -16.35 20.93
N THR A 208 12.81 -16.53 20.23
CA THR A 208 14.10 -16.90 20.82
C THR A 208 15.19 -15.84 20.63
N TYR A 209 14.88 -14.73 19.97
CA TYR A 209 15.82 -13.65 19.68
C TYR A 209 15.31 -12.32 20.24
N GLY A 210 16.15 -11.60 20.98
CA GLY A 210 15.76 -10.34 21.62
C GLY A 210 14.58 -10.55 22.58
N ARG A 211 13.56 -9.68 22.50
CA ARG A 211 12.28 -9.83 23.23
C ARG A 211 11.37 -10.94 22.66
N GLY A 212 11.66 -11.46 21.48
CA GLY A 212 10.93 -12.57 20.87
C GLY A 212 9.42 -12.30 20.71
N LEU A 213 9.05 -11.23 20.00
CA LEU A 213 7.69 -10.67 20.00
C LEU A 213 6.65 -11.62 19.36
N GLY A 214 7.04 -12.39 18.36
CA GLY A 214 6.17 -13.35 17.69
C GLY A 214 5.05 -12.71 16.85
N CYS A 215 5.30 -11.58 16.19
CA CYS A 215 4.33 -10.95 15.29
C CYS A 215 3.98 -11.87 14.10
N ASP A 216 2.73 -11.80 13.60
CA ASP A 216 2.27 -12.56 12.42
C ASP A 216 2.75 -11.96 11.10
N GLY A 217 3.20 -10.72 11.14
CA GLY A 217 3.74 -10.02 10.00
C GLY A 217 4.30 -8.66 10.36
N VAL A 218 4.62 -7.88 9.34
CA VAL A 218 5.30 -6.58 9.46
C VAL A 218 4.57 -5.52 8.65
N PHE A 219 4.48 -4.33 9.22
CA PHE A 219 4.11 -3.09 8.55
C PHE A 219 5.41 -2.38 8.17
N LEU A 220 5.72 -2.32 6.88
CA LEU A 220 6.92 -1.69 6.34
C LEU A 220 6.61 -0.24 6.01
N ASP A 221 7.28 0.66 6.70
CA ASP A 221 7.15 2.10 6.51
C ASP A 221 8.33 2.71 5.75
N THR A 222 8.21 4.00 5.44
CA THR A 222 9.22 4.84 4.79
C THR A 222 9.65 4.35 3.40
N ILE A 223 8.73 3.65 2.72
CA ILE A 223 8.89 3.19 1.33
C ILE A 223 9.03 4.37 0.36
N ASP A 224 8.45 5.52 0.71
CA ASP A 224 8.50 6.75 -0.08
C ASP A 224 9.90 7.40 -0.13
N THR A 225 10.90 6.89 0.60
CA THR A 225 12.31 7.26 0.35
C THR A 225 12.69 7.00 -1.12
N ALA A 226 12.08 5.99 -1.74
CA ALA A 226 12.24 5.69 -3.16
C ALA A 226 11.29 6.45 -4.09
N ALA A 227 10.57 7.49 -3.62
CA ALA A 227 9.60 8.21 -4.44
C ALA A 227 10.23 8.85 -5.70
N PRO A 228 9.44 9.09 -6.77
CA PRO A 228 9.90 9.86 -7.91
C PRO A 228 10.53 11.17 -7.49
N ASN A 229 11.73 11.47 -8.02
CA ASN A 229 12.48 12.65 -7.60
C ASN A 229 11.66 13.93 -7.80
N LYS A 230 10.79 13.97 -8.82
CA LYS A 230 9.91 15.11 -9.12
C LYS A 230 8.87 15.44 -8.03
N TYR A 231 8.64 14.57 -7.04
CA TYR A 231 7.63 14.79 -6.00
C TYR A 231 8.05 15.80 -4.94
N THR A 232 9.34 16.02 -4.77
CA THR A 232 9.88 17.05 -3.88
C THR A 232 10.78 18.03 -4.64
N SER A 233 11.03 19.18 -4.04
CA SER A 233 11.89 20.25 -4.51
C SER A 233 13.00 20.55 -3.49
N CYS A 234 14.03 21.30 -3.88
CA CYS A 234 15.09 21.71 -2.95
C CYS A 234 14.61 22.68 -1.84
N GLU A 235 13.39 23.21 -1.96
CA GLU A 235 12.79 24.11 -0.97
C GLU A 235 11.98 23.35 0.10
N ASP A 236 11.67 22.07 -0.14
CA ASP A 236 10.87 21.29 0.79
C ASP A 236 11.71 20.89 2.01
N GLN A 237 11.14 21.06 3.20
CA GLN A 237 11.77 20.66 4.46
C GLN A 237 12.16 19.18 4.48
N ASN A 238 11.34 18.33 3.84
CA ASN A 238 11.60 16.89 3.74
C ASN A 238 11.72 16.45 2.27
N HIS A 239 12.76 16.95 1.59
CA HIS A 239 13.01 16.57 0.21
C HIS A 239 13.83 15.29 0.11
N SER A 240 13.52 14.45 -0.88
CA SER A 240 14.27 13.23 -1.19
C SER A 240 14.52 13.12 -2.69
N SER A 241 15.64 12.50 -3.06
CA SER A 241 16.09 12.43 -4.47
C SER A 241 16.61 11.04 -4.87
N SER A 242 16.09 10.00 -4.20
CA SER A 242 16.64 8.65 -4.22
C SER A 242 15.74 7.64 -4.96
N GLU A 243 15.02 8.07 -6.02
CA GLU A 243 14.13 7.21 -6.81
C GLU A 243 14.80 5.93 -7.34
N TRP A 244 16.12 5.96 -7.56
CA TRP A 244 16.92 4.84 -8.07
C TRP A 244 16.90 3.63 -7.13
N THR A 245 16.61 3.85 -5.85
CA THR A 245 16.54 2.80 -4.83
C THR A 245 15.27 1.93 -4.97
N ALA A 246 14.30 2.30 -5.82
CA ALA A 246 13.01 1.62 -5.92
C ALA A 246 13.09 0.11 -6.17
N GLN A 247 13.98 -0.35 -7.06
CA GLN A 247 14.22 -1.79 -7.27
C GLN A 247 14.70 -2.44 -5.97
N GLY A 248 15.61 -1.76 -5.26
CA GLY A 248 16.13 -2.18 -3.97
C GLY A 248 15.06 -2.38 -2.90
N PHE A 249 14.09 -1.47 -2.79
CA PHE A 249 12.93 -1.65 -1.89
C PHE A 249 12.09 -2.87 -2.27
N SER A 250 11.80 -3.05 -3.57
CA SER A 250 11.09 -4.23 -4.07
C SER A 250 11.85 -5.53 -3.79
N ASP A 251 13.18 -5.51 -3.86
CA ASP A 251 14.04 -6.65 -3.57
C ASP A 251 14.16 -6.93 -2.08
N PHE A 252 14.21 -5.91 -1.22
CA PHE A 252 14.10 -6.04 0.23
C PHE A 252 12.83 -6.82 0.59
N ILE A 253 11.69 -6.42 0.04
CA ILE A 253 10.39 -7.10 0.27
C ILE A 253 10.44 -8.55 -0.26
N GLY A 254 11.10 -8.77 -1.40
CA GLY A 254 11.32 -10.11 -1.96
C GLY A 254 12.16 -11.02 -1.05
N HIS A 255 13.26 -10.50 -0.51
CA HIS A 255 14.10 -11.21 0.45
C HIS A 255 13.34 -11.51 1.75
N LEU A 256 12.60 -10.54 2.28
CA LEU A 256 11.73 -10.70 3.43
C LEU A 256 10.70 -11.82 3.20
N ARG A 257 10.02 -11.83 2.05
CA ARG A 257 9.08 -12.88 1.65
C ARG A 257 9.76 -14.25 1.58
N SER A 258 11.00 -14.32 1.08
CA SER A 258 11.72 -15.58 0.98
C SER A 258 12.16 -16.11 2.34
N ASP A 259 12.63 -15.23 3.22
CA ASP A 259 13.08 -15.59 4.57
C ASP A 259 11.89 -15.98 5.48
N TYR A 260 10.73 -15.34 5.26
CA TYR A 260 9.54 -15.48 6.10
C TYR A 260 8.26 -15.71 5.27
N PRO A 261 8.14 -16.84 4.53
CA PRO A 261 7.07 -17.04 3.54
C PRO A 261 5.65 -17.05 4.11
N GLY A 262 5.49 -17.43 5.38
CA GLY A 262 4.20 -17.47 6.07
C GLY A 262 3.80 -16.16 6.76
N LYS A 263 4.66 -15.14 6.80
CA LYS A 263 4.36 -13.86 7.47
C LYS A 263 3.58 -12.93 6.56
N VAL A 264 2.74 -12.07 7.15
CA VAL A 264 2.04 -11.02 6.42
C VAL A 264 3.00 -9.87 6.14
N ILE A 265 2.98 -9.33 4.92
CA ILE A 265 3.75 -8.14 4.58
C ILE A 265 2.79 -7.04 4.15
N LEU A 266 2.79 -5.95 4.90
CA LEU A 266 2.06 -4.72 4.62
C LEU A 266 3.04 -3.64 4.22
N GLN A 267 2.80 -2.97 3.10
CA GLN A 267 3.59 -1.83 2.61
C GLN A 267 2.83 -0.51 2.86
N ASN A 268 3.46 0.42 3.57
CA ASN A 268 2.93 1.78 3.69
C ASN A 268 3.26 2.61 2.46
N ARG A 269 2.23 3.24 1.87
CA ARG A 269 2.33 4.10 0.69
C ARG A 269 3.15 3.44 -0.43
N GLY A 270 4.14 4.12 -1.00
CA GLY A 270 4.85 3.65 -2.19
C GLY A 270 3.91 3.48 -3.39
N LEU A 271 2.84 4.29 -3.46
CA LEU A 271 1.76 4.06 -4.42
C LEU A 271 2.23 4.18 -5.88
N PHE A 272 3.33 4.90 -6.11
CA PHE A 272 4.01 4.99 -7.40
C PHE A 272 4.47 3.62 -7.95
N PHE A 273 4.69 2.60 -7.11
CA PHE A 273 4.95 1.22 -7.58
C PHE A 273 3.75 0.58 -8.29
N PHE A 274 2.55 1.17 -8.17
CA PHE A 274 1.31 0.71 -8.77
C PHE A 274 0.76 1.71 -9.79
N ASP A 275 1.52 2.76 -10.10
CA ASP A 275 1.16 3.76 -11.10
C ASP A 275 1.98 3.55 -12.39
N PRO A 276 1.36 3.12 -13.50
CA PRO A 276 2.07 2.89 -14.78
C PRO A 276 2.69 4.16 -15.38
N ARG A 277 2.35 5.36 -14.86
CA ARG A 277 2.93 6.63 -15.30
C ARG A 277 4.36 6.83 -14.79
N GLU A 278 4.74 6.12 -13.74
CA GLU A 278 6.05 6.22 -13.10
C GLU A 278 6.93 5.03 -13.49
N PRO A 279 8.25 5.23 -13.67
CA PRO A 279 9.19 4.13 -13.97
C PRO A 279 9.23 3.07 -12.85
N HIS A 280 8.79 3.42 -11.64
CA HIS A 280 8.63 2.51 -10.50
C HIS A 280 7.71 1.33 -10.78
N TYR A 281 6.76 1.45 -11.71
CA TYR A 281 5.90 0.33 -12.10
C TYR A 281 6.72 -0.87 -12.63
N GLN A 282 7.86 -0.62 -13.28
CA GLN A 282 8.76 -1.67 -13.78
C GLN A 282 9.26 -2.60 -12.66
N VAL A 283 9.32 -2.08 -11.43
CA VAL A 283 9.94 -2.71 -10.27
C VAL A 283 8.93 -2.89 -9.13
N SER A 284 7.65 -2.98 -9.48
CA SER A 284 6.52 -3.08 -8.54
C SER A 284 6.71 -4.16 -7.47
N ALA A 285 6.19 -3.90 -6.27
CA ALA A 285 6.11 -4.87 -5.18
C ALA A 285 4.89 -5.82 -5.26
N ARG A 286 4.05 -5.70 -6.31
CA ARG A 286 2.90 -6.61 -6.54
C ARG A 286 3.36 -8.07 -6.56
N GLY A 287 2.58 -8.95 -5.94
CA GLY A 287 2.93 -10.36 -5.75
C GLY A 287 3.91 -10.65 -4.61
N LYS A 288 4.53 -9.62 -4.00
CA LYS A 288 5.42 -9.77 -2.83
C LYS A 288 4.74 -9.37 -1.52
N ILE A 289 3.84 -8.40 -1.58
CA ILE A 289 3.05 -7.89 -0.44
C ILE A 289 1.68 -8.57 -0.35
N ASP A 290 1.11 -8.59 0.86
CA ASP A 290 -0.28 -9.03 1.09
C ASP A 290 -1.24 -7.85 1.22
N ILE A 291 -0.74 -6.71 1.70
CA ILE A 291 -1.52 -5.51 1.99
C ILE A 291 -0.77 -4.27 1.52
N GLY A 292 -1.47 -3.37 0.81
CA GLY A 292 -1.05 -1.99 0.58
C GLY A 292 -1.78 -1.04 1.53
N PHE A 293 -1.14 0.02 1.97
CA PHE A 293 -1.70 0.97 2.93
C PHE A 293 -1.65 2.40 2.38
N PHE A 294 -2.78 3.10 2.45
CA PHE A 294 -2.95 4.46 1.93
C PHE A 294 -3.10 5.45 3.09
N GLU A 295 -2.10 6.30 3.28
CA GLU A 295 -2.03 7.29 4.36
C GLU A 295 -1.78 8.69 3.79
N SER A 296 -2.72 9.63 3.78
CA SER A 296 -4.16 9.48 4.03
C SER A 296 -4.95 9.52 2.73
N TYR A 297 -6.10 8.86 2.70
CA TYR A 297 -6.98 8.89 1.52
C TYR A 297 -7.84 10.17 1.45
N HIS A 298 -8.65 10.45 2.49
CA HIS A 298 -9.59 11.57 2.51
C HIS A 298 -9.34 12.54 3.69
N LEU A 299 -9.33 12.09 4.95
CA LEU A 299 -8.90 12.93 6.09
C LEU A 299 -7.39 12.87 6.33
N ASP A 300 -6.70 14.01 6.19
CA ASP A 300 -5.24 14.14 6.40
C ASP A 300 -4.88 14.46 7.85
N ASN A 301 -3.60 14.51 8.21
CA ASN A 301 -3.10 14.90 9.54
C ASN A 301 -2.78 16.40 9.68
N ASP A 302 -3.19 17.22 8.72
CA ASP A 302 -3.11 18.68 8.80
C ASP A 302 -4.14 19.23 9.82
N SER A 303 -3.72 20.17 10.67
CA SER A 303 -4.61 20.83 11.64
C SER A 303 -5.43 21.96 11.01
N GLU A 304 -5.01 22.51 9.86
CA GLU A 304 -5.69 23.64 9.22
C GLU A 304 -6.83 23.22 8.29
N SER A 305 -6.73 22.05 7.67
CA SER A 305 -7.74 21.49 6.78
C SER A 305 -8.28 20.15 7.30
N THR A 306 -9.60 19.97 7.21
CA THR A 306 -10.23 18.71 7.63
C THR A 306 -10.04 17.63 6.57
N VAL A 307 -10.43 17.94 5.32
CA VAL A 307 -10.25 17.08 4.14
C VAL A 307 -8.93 17.40 3.46
N SER A 308 -8.19 16.38 3.05
CA SER A 308 -6.94 16.53 2.32
C SER A 308 -7.15 17.35 1.04
N PRO A 309 -6.32 18.37 0.75
CA PRO A 309 -6.38 19.10 -0.52
C PRO A 309 -6.10 18.19 -1.73
N TYR A 310 -5.47 17.03 -1.50
CA TYR A 310 -5.19 16.03 -2.53
C TYR A 310 -6.28 14.97 -2.67
N PHE A 311 -7.36 15.02 -1.87
CA PHE A 311 -8.43 14.02 -1.96
C PHE A 311 -8.99 13.83 -3.37
N PRO A 312 -9.21 14.88 -4.19
CA PRO A 312 -9.63 14.70 -5.57
C PRO A 312 -8.63 13.89 -6.41
N ASP A 313 -7.33 14.11 -6.24
CA ASP A 313 -6.29 13.32 -6.93
C ASP A 313 -6.23 11.88 -6.38
N ASN A 314 -6.33 11.71 -5.07
CA ASN A 314 -6.40 10.40 -4.41
C ASN A 314 -7.56 9.57 -4.95
N LYS A 315 -8.76 10.18 -5.05
CA LYS A 315 -10.00 9.54 -5.51
C LYS A 315 -10.00 9.26 -7.01
N PHE A 316 -9.56 10.23 -7.82
CA PHE A 316 -9.76 10.19 -9.27
C PHE A 316 -8.54 9.77 -10.08
N ASN A 317 -7.35 9.77 -9.48
CA ASN A 317 -6.12 9.31 -10.13
C ASN A 317 -5.49 8.11 -9.41
N SER A 318 -5.28 8.19 -8.10
CA SER A 318 -4.52 7.17 -7.38
C SER A 318 -5.32 5.90 -7.11
N ALA A 319 -6.55 6.01 -6.58
CA ALA A 319 -7.38 4.86 -6.23
C ALA A 319 -7.73 3.96 -7.43
N PRO A 320 -8.11 4.47 -8.63
CA PRO A 320 -8.38 3.61 -9.79
C PRO A 320 -7.17 2.79 -10.23
N LYS A 321 -5.96 3.39 -10.20
CA LYS A 321 -4.70 2.71 -10.57
C LYS A 321 -4.29 1.69 -9.51
N LEU A 322 -4.38 2.06 -8.23
CA LEU A 322 -4.09 1.16 -7.12
C LEU A 322 -5.02 -0.06 -7.13
N MET A 323 -6.32 0.17 -7.31
CA MET A 323 -7.31 -0.92 -7.34
C MET A 323 -7.22 -1.76 -8.62
N ALA A 324 -6.72 -1.20 -9.72
CA ALA A 324 -6.40 -2.00 -10.91
C ALA A 324 -5.32 -3.06 -10.61
N GLU A 325 -4.36 -2.76 -9.74
CA GLU A 325 -3.31 -3.69 -9.34
C GLU A 325 -3.74 -4.59 -8.16
N ALA A 326 -4.46 -4.04 -7.18
CA ALA A 326 -4.98 -4.79 -6.03
C ALA A 326 -5.97 -5.90 -6.43
N ASN A 327 -6.80 -5.66 -7.46
CA ASN A 327 -7.82 -6.62 -7.91
C ASN A 327 -7.26 -7.80 -8.71
N ARG A 328 -5.97 -7.79 -9.08
CA ARG A 328 -5.34 -8.91 -9.81
C ARG A 328 -5.25 -10.18 -8.97
N ALA A 329 -4.92 -11.30 -9.61
CA ALA A 329 -4.80 -12.60 -8.95
C ALA A 329 -3.65 -12.64 -7.91
N ASP A 330 -2.55 -11.96 -8.20
CA ASP A 330 -1.38 -11.73 -7.33
C ASP A 330 -1.40 -10.35 -6.66
N GLY A 331 -2.58 -9.70 -6.65
CA GLY A 331 -2.81 -8.42 -6.00
C GLY A 331 -2.88 -8.55 -4.48
N PHE A 332 -3.32 -7.48 -3.82
CA PHE A 332 -3.27 -7.31 -2.38
C PHE A 332 -4.55 -6.65 -1.86
N LYS A 333 -4.76 -6.69 -0.55
CA LYS A 333 -5.83 -5.91 0.10
C LYS A 333 -5.35 -4.47 0.32
N VAL A 334 -6.24 -3.49 0.25
CA VAL A 334 -5.90 -2.10 0.57
C VAL A 334 -6.51 -1.69 1.90
N LEU A 335 -5.69 -1.14 2.79
CA LEU A 335 -6.11 -0.44 3.99
C LEU A 335 -5.91 1.06 3.80
N SER A 336 -6.69 1.90 4.48
CA SER A 336 -6.48 3.34 4.49
C SER A 336 -6.65 3.93 5.88
N LEU A 337 -5.84 4.95 6.19
CA LEU A 337 -5.85 5.65 7.47
C LEU A 337 -6.37 7.08 7.30
N GLY A 338 -7.26 7.49 8.22
CA GLY A 338 -7.74 8.86 8.36
C GLY A 338 -7.41 9.41 9.74
N TYR A 339 -7.31 10.74 9.85
CA TYR A 339 -7.01 11.41 11.12
C TYR A 339 -8.13 12.35 11.55
N ALA A 340 -8.58 12.20 12.79
CA ALA A 340 -9.60 13.03 13.40
C ALA A 340 -9.06 14.35 13.99
N ASP A 341 -7.74 14.50 14.07
CA ASP A 341 -7.04 15.72 14.45
C ASP A 341 -5.74 15.85 13.65
N GLY A 342 -5.04 16.98 13.80
CA GLY A 342 -3.75 17.20 13.15
C GLY A 342 -2.59 17.23 14.13
N PHE A 343 -1.36 17.17 13.60
CA PHE A 343 -0.14 17.16 14.43
C PHE A 343 -0.04 18.37 15.37
N ASN A 344 -0.56 19.53 14.95
CA ASN A 344 -0.47 20.78 15.69
C ASN A 344 -1.75 21.16 16.46
N GLY A 345 -2.76 20.28 16.49
CA GLY A 345 -4.00 20.51 17.24
C GLY A 345 -5.27 20.00 16.56
N PRO A 346 -6.44 20.29 17.16
CA PRO A 346 -7.73 19.86 16.62
C PRO A 346 -8.01 20.52 15.27
N LYS A 347 -8.73 19.79 14.41
CA LYS A 347 -9.22 20.27 13.11
C LYS A 347 -10.48 21.14 13.26
N PRO A 348 -10.77 22.04 12.31
CA PRO A 348 -12.06 22.71 12.25
C PRO A 348 -13.22 21.71 12.21
N ASP A 349 -14.29 22.02 12.96
CA ASP A 349 -15.57 21.28 12.97
C ASP A 349 -15.46 19.78 13.34
N MET A 350 -14.38 19.39 14.01
CA MET A 350 -14.14 18.01 14.43
C MET A 350 -13.70 17.95 15.89
N ASP A 351 -14.26 17.00 16.63
CA ASP A 351 -13.84 16.67 17.98
C ASP A 351 -13.38 15.21 18.01
N ILE A 352 -12.12 14.98 18.38
CA ILE A 352 -11.54 13.64 18.51
C ILE A 352 -12.33 12.75 19.48
N GLN A 353 -13.03 13.32 20.46
CA GLN A 353 -13.87 12.55 21.39
C GLN A 353 -15.07 11.88 20.69
N THR A 354 -15.42 12.31 19.47
CA THR A 354 -16.45 11.63 18.66
C THR A 354 -16.05 10.18 18.35
N LEU A 355 -14.74 9.89 18.20
CA LEU A 355 -14.24 8.51 18.03
C LEU A 355 -14.52 7.62 19.26
N LEU A 356 -14.71 8.23 20.42
CA LEU A 356 -14.97 7.57 21.71
C LEU A 356 -16.42 7.73 22.17
N ALA A 357 -17.32 8.21 21.31
CA ALA A 357 -18.70 8.57 21.64
C ALA A 357 -18.86 9.61 22.76
N GLY A 358 -17.81 10.39 23.04
CA GLY A 358 -17.81 11.49 24.00
C GLY A 358 -18.32 12.82 23.42
N SER A 359 -18.47 12.90 22.10
CA SER A 359 -18.95 14.06 21.35
C SER A 359 -19.70 13.61 20.09
N GLY A 360 -20.49 14.52 19.50
CA GLY A 360 -21.10 14.32 18.18
C GLY A 360 -20.52 15.26 17.11
N ASN A 361 -19.58 16.13 17.49
CA ASN A 361 -19.02 17.12 16.58
C ASN A 361 -18.08 16.44 15.56
N GLY A 362 -18.32 16.66 14.27
CA GLY A 362 -17.59 16.01 13.18
C GLY A 362 -18.06 14.60 12.83
N PHE A 363 -19.14 14.07 13.43
CA PHE A 363 -19.64 12.73 13.13
C PHE A 363 -19.92 12.52 11.63
N ASP A 364 -20.62 13.47 11.00
CA ASP A 364 -20.95 13.36 9.57
C ASP A 364 -19.70 13.33 8.68
N ILE A 365 -18.65 14.09 9.06
CA ILE A 365 -17.38 14.12 8.34
C ILE A 365 -16.67 12.76 8.44
N LEU A 366 -16.64 12.18 9.65
CA LEU A 366 -16.07 10.85 9.89
C LEU A 366 -16.86 9.77 9.11
N MET A 367 -18.18 9.91 9.01
CA MET A 367 -19.00 9.00 8.20
C MET A 367 -18.74 9.14 6.71
N THR A 368 -18.55 10.36 6.20
CA THR A 368 -18.13 10.59 4.82
C THR A 368 -16.77 9.97 4.53
N ASP A 369 -15.80 10.11 5.44
CA ASP A 369 -14.46 9.49 5.30
C ASP A 369 -14.55 7.96 5.15
N ILE A 370 -15.35 7.31 6.01
CA ILE A 370 -15.62 5.87 5.93
C ILE A 370 -16.27 5.51 4.57
N GLN A 371 -17.27 6.27 4.14
CA GLN A 371 -17.99 5.99 2.88
C GLN A 371 -17.07 6.12 1.67
N GLU A 372 -16.26 7.18 1.62
CA GLU A 372 -15.33 7.43 0.52
C GLU A 372 -14.29 6.32 0.41
N ALA A 373 -13.66 5.93 1.53
CA ALA A 373 -12.69 4.83 1.55
C ALA A 373 -13.32 3.48 1.19
N ASN A 374 -14.47 3.14 1.79
CA ASN A 374 -15.14 1.87 1.53
C ASN A 374 -15.67 1.78 0.10
N SER A 375 -16.07 2.88 -0.53
CA SER A 375 -16.64 2.87 -1.90
C SER A 375 -15.67 2.36 -2.98
N VAL A 376 -14.36 2.43 -2.72
CA VAL A 376 -13.30 1.98 -3.63
C VAL A 376 -12.61 0.70 -3.14
N GLY A 377 -13.14 0.07 -2.07
CA GLY A 377 -12.68 -1.24 -1.61
C GLY A 377 -11.61 -1.20 -0.52
N PHE A 378 -11.30 -0.01 0.02
CA PHE A 378 -10.37 0.09 1.14
C PHE A 378 -11.06 -0.38 2.42
N ARG A 379 -10.29 -0.96 3.35
CA ARG A 379 -10.73 -1.07 4.75
C ARG A 379 -10.11 0.06 5.54
N HIS A 380 -10.93 0.75 6.30
CA HIS A 380 -10.56 2.04 6.86
C HIS A 380 -10.39 2.00 8.38
N TYR A 381 -9.54 2.88 8.90
CA TYR A 381 -9.43 3.18 10.32
C TYR A 381 -9.24 4.69 10.50
N ILE A 382 -9.86 5.25 11.53
CA ILE A 382 -9.70 6.66 11.90
C ILE A 382 -9.14 6.73 13.32
N THR A 383 -8.09 7.52 13.49
CA THR A 383 -7.41 7.73 14.78
C THR A 383 -6.92 9.17 14.89
N ASN A 384 -6.02 9.45 15.81
CA ASN A 384 -5.39 10.75 15.98
C ASN A 384 -4.05 10.85 15.24
N ALA A 385 -3.51 12.05 15.04
CA ALA A 385 -2.28 12.31 14.29
C ALA A 385 -1.05 11.58 14.87
N GLN A 386 -1.05 11.30 16.18
CA GLN A 386 0.02 10.54 16.86
C GLN A 386 -0.17 9.02 16.77
N ILE A 387 -1.29 8.57 16.19
CA ILE A 387 -1.67 7.16 16.02
C ILE A 387 -1.64 6.42 17.35
N ASN A 388 -1.97 7.07 18.48
CA ASN A 388 -1.93 6.44 19.80
C ASN A 388 -3.32 6.25 20.42
N LEU A 389 -4.38 6.66 19.73
CA LEU A 389 -5.76 6.50 20.17
C LEU A 389 -6.37 5.19 19.63
N VAL A 390 -6.49 4.21 20.51
CA VAL A 390 -7.25 2.97 20.23
C VAL A 390 -8.75 3.24 20.39
N ASN A 391 -9.51 2.94 19.35
CA ASN A 391 -10.97 3.10 19.31
C ASN A 391 -11.63 2.05 18.41
N SER A 392 -12.97 2.00 18.45
CA SER A 392 -13.80 1.11 17.62
C SER A 392 -14.75 1.83 16.65
N PHE A 393 -14.51 3.12 16.38
CA PHE A 393 -15.45 3.99 15.67
C PHE A 393 -15.83 3.43 14.29
N VAL A 394 -14.85 3.23 13.40
CA VAL A 394 -15.13 2.76 12.03
C VAL A 394 -15.79 1.38 12.05
N LYS A 395 -15.30 0.46 12.88
CA LYS A 395 -15.86 -0.89 13.00
C LYS A 395 -17.34 -0.88 13.41
N ASN A 396 -17.74 0.04 14.29
CA ASN A 396 -19.11 0.11 14.80
C ASN A 396 -20.07 0.87 13.87
N HIS A 397 -19.55 1.72 12.98
CA HIS A 397 -20.38 2.60 12.14
C HIS A 397 -20.34 2.28 10.64
N ALA A 398 -19.29 1.61 10.15
CA ALA A 398 -19.19 1.23 8.75
C ALA A 398 -20.30 0.23 8.36
N ASN A 399 -21.04 0.54 7.29
CA ASN A 399 -21.94 -0.43 6.69
C ASN A 399 -21.16 -1.34 5.73
N MET A 400 -20.97 -2.60 6.12
CA MET A 400 -20.29 -3.62 5.32
C MET A 400 -21.26 -4.53 4.53
N ILE A 401 -22.55 -4.18 4.50
CA ILE A 401 -23.53 -4.84 3.64
C ILE A 401 -23.43 -4.20 2.26
N ASP A 402 -23.11 -5.04 1.28
CA ASP A 402 -23.01 -4.63 -0.11
C ASP A 402 -24.07 -5.31 -0.97
N THR A 403 -24.91 -4.48 -1.57
CA THR A 403 -26.00 -4.88 -2.47
C THR A 403 -25.90 -4.17 -3.81
N THR A 404 -24.85 -3.38 -4.02
CA THR A 404 -24.67 -2.58 -5.23
C THR A 404 -23.66 -3.28 -6.13
N PRO A 405 -23.87 -3.31 -7.45
CA PRO A 405 -22.85 -3.82 -8.34
C PRO A 405 -21.68 -2.84 -8.47
N PRO A 406 -20.48 -3.31 -8.89
CA PRO A 406 -19.35 -2.45 -9.16
C PRO A 406 -19.67 -1.31 -10.13
N HIS A 407 -19.05 -0.16 -9.92
CA HIS A 407 -19.17 1.00 -10.81
C HIS A 407 -17.90 1.17 -11.64
N TRP A 408 -18.05 1.47 -12.93
CA TRP A 408 -16.91 1.67 -13.82
C TRP A 408 -16.21 2.99 -13.52
N SER A 409 -14.89 2.98 -13.62
CA SER A 409 -14.02 4.15 -13.51
C SER A 409 -13.01 4.13 -14.65
N SER A 410 -11.89 4.83 -14.50
CA SER A 410 -10.81 4.82 -15.48
C SER A 410 -9.46 5.09 -14.85
N VAL A 411 -8.44 4.32 -15.23
CA VAL A 411 -7.04 4.64 -14.91
C VAL A 411 -6.52 5.86 -15.68
N PHE A 412 -7.18 6.21 -16.79
CA PHE A 412 -6.96 7.44 -17.54
C PHE A 412 -7.91 8.54 -17.05
N ASN A 413 -7.37 9.68 -16.66
CA ASN A 413 -8.15 10.87 -16.36
C ASN A 413 -7.72 11.99 -17.30
N ALA A 414 -8.63 12.48 -18.15
CA ALA A 414 -8.34 13.59 -19.06
C ALA A 414 -8.12 14.93 -18.31
N ASN A 415 -8.61 15.03 -17.07
CA ASN A 415 -8.52 16.19 -16.19
C ASN A 415 -7.25 16.18 -15.33
N TYR A 416 -6.24 15.36 -15.66
CA TYR A 416 -5.02 15.18 -14.86
C TYR A 416 -4.17 16.45 -14.66
N ASN A 417 -4.40 17.50 -15.44
CA ASN A 417 -3.73 18.79 -15.31
C ASN A 417 -4.57 19.86 -14.58
N GLU A 418 -5.76 19.49 -14.10
CA GLU A 418 -6.66 20.39 -13.35
C GLU A 418 -6.41 20.27 -11.85
N PHE A 419 -6.53 21.37 -11.11
CA PHE A 419 -6.47 21.37 -9.66
C PHE A 419 -7.62 22.20 -9.08
N PRO A 420 -8.54 21.61 -8.28
CA PRO A 420 -8.63 20.18 -7.97
C PRO A 420 -8.95 19.32 -9.22
N VAL A 421 -8.52 18.06 -9.20
CA VAL A 421 -8.80 17.09 -10.27
C VAL A 421 -10.29 16.76 -10.30
N ASN A 422 -10.90 16.75 -11.48
CA ASN A 422 -12.27 16.31 -11.68
C ASN A 422 -12.37 14.80 -11.96
N GLU A 423 -13.54 14.23 -11.70
CA GLU A 423 -13.85 12.82 -11.93
C GLU A 423 -13.53 12.39 -13.38
N PRO A 424 -12.90 11.22 -13.60
CA PRO A 424 -12.61 10.75 -14.94
C PRO A 424 -13.90 10.30 -15.65
N GLN A 425 -13.92 10.42 -16.97
CA GLN A 425 -14.93 9.72 -17.75
C GLN A 425 -14.71 8.20 -17.63
N ALA A 426 -15.70 7.49 -17.10
CA ALA A 426 -15.65 6.03 -17.00
C ALA A 426 -15.49 5.37 -18.38
N ARG A 427 -14.59 4.39 -18.47
CA ARG A 427 -14.41 3.55 -19.66
C ARG A 427 -15.14 2.22 -19.45
N GLU A 428 -16.47 2.28 -19.57
CA GLU A 428 -17.38 1.19 -19.21
C GLU A 428 -17.31 -0.02 -20.14
N GLY A 429 -17.22 -1.22 -19.54
CA GLY A 429 -17.27 -2.49 -20.25
C GLY A 429 -16.05 -2.73 -21.14
N ILE A 430 -16.27 -3.49 -22.21
CA ILE A 430 -15.22 -3.81 -23.17
C ILE A 430 -14.77 -2.56 -23.94
N GLN A 431 -13.46 -2.32 -24.03
CA GLN A 431 -12.91 -1.17 -24.74
C GLN A 431 -12.27 -1.54 -26.08
N LYS A 432 -11.70 -2.75 -26.17
CA LYS A 432 -11.00 -3.22 -27.36
C LYS A 432 -11.22 -4.72 -27.58
N VAL A 433 -11.37 -5.11 -28.84
CA VAL A 433 -11.30 -6.51 -29.31
C VAL A 433 -10.32 -6.57 -30.47
N GLU A 434 -9.31 -7.42 -30.37
CA GLU A 434 -8.33 -7.67 -31.43
C GLU A 434 -8.37 -9.13 -31.84
N VAL A 435 -8.42 -9.37 -33.15
CA VAL A 435 -8.38 -10.73 -33.71
C VAL A 435 -6.93 -11.14 -33.93
N ASN A 436 -6.57 -12.29 -33.38
CA ASN A 436 -5.24 -12.85 -33.49
C ASN A 436 -5.16 -13.85 -34.66
N GLY A 437 -3.96 -14.02 -35.23
CA GLY A 437 -3.75 -14.89 -36.40
C GLY A 437 -3.94 -16.39 -36.15
N ASP A 438 -4.12 -16.81 -34.89
CA ASP A 438 -4.36 -18.21 -34.49
C ASP A 438 -5.85 -18.52 -34.23
N GLY A 439 -6.75 -17.60 -34.59
CA GLY A 439 -8.18 -17.74 -34.37
C GLY A 439 -8.66 -17.41 -32.94
N SER A 440 -7.79 -16.85 -32.11
CA SER A 440 -8.16 -16.27 -30.80
C SER A 440 -8.51 -14.78 -30.90
N VAL A 441 -9.14 -14.23 -29.86
CA VAL A 441 -9.34 -12.79 -29.71
C VAL A 441 -8.73 -12.29 -28.40
N THR A 442 -8.14 -11.11 -28.42
CA THR A 442 -7.69 -10.39 -27.23
C THR A 442 -8.71 -9.31 -26.89
N ILE A 443 -9.14 -9.29 -25.64
CA ILE A 443 -10.15 -8.38 -25.12
C ILE A 443 -9.48 -7.48 -24.08
N SER A 444 -9.66 -6.16 -24.18
CA SER A 444 -9.09 -5.21 -23.23
C SER A 444 -10.15 -4.28 -22.64
N TRP A 445 -10.01 -3.94 -21.37
CA TRP A 445 -10.98 -3.13 -20.62
C TRP A 445 -10.34 -2.39 -19.45
N ASP A 446 -11.08 -1.43 -18.90
CA ASP A 446 -10.62 -0.59 -17.79
C ASP A 446 -11.07 -1.11 -16.41
N VAL A 447 -10.86 -0.31 -15.37
CA VAL A 447 -11.15 -0.65 -13.99
C VAL A 447 -12.60 -0.33 -13.60
N ALA A 448 -13.17 -1.21 -12.78
CA ALA A 448 -14.38 -0.95 -12.02
C ALA A 448 -14.02 -1.02 -10.53
N LEU A 449 -14.67 -0.17 -9.75
CA LEU A 449 -14.45 0.02 -8.32
C LEU A 449 -15.68 -0.43 -7.55
N ASP A 450 -15.45 -0.92 -6.35
CA ASP A 450 -16.50 -1.47 -5.49
C ASP A 450 -15.98 -1.61 -4.05
N MET A 451 -16.89 -1.77 -3.08
CA MET A 451 -16.53 -2.07 -1.69
C MET A 451 -15.81 -3.41 -1.54
N ASN A 452 -16.07 -4.33 -2.46
CA ASN A 452 -15.53 -5.66 -2.46
C ASN A 452 -14.64 -5.90 -3.70
N LYS A 453 -13.82 -6.96 -3.64
CA LYS A 453 -12.90 -7.28 -4.73
C LYS A 453 -13.67 -7.48 -6.04
N VAL A 454 -13.24 -6.81 -7.11
CA VAL A 454 -13.90 -6.86 -8.41
C VAL A 454 -13.27 -7.92 -9.32
N ARG A 455 -14.13 -8.69 -9.98
CA ARG A 455 -13.80 -9.64 -11.07
C ARG A 455 -14.62 -9.31 -12.32
N TYR A 456 -14.27 -9.91 -13.44
CA TYR A 456 -14.94 -9.65 -14.72
C TYR A 456 -15.50 -10.92 -15.35
N ALA A 457 -16.69 -10.83 -15.91
CA ALA A 457 -17.36 -11.88 -16.66
C ALA A 457 -17.55 -11.44 -18.11
N LEU A 458 -16.98 -12.21 -19.04
CA LEU A 458 -17.20 -12.05 -20.47
C LEU A 458 -18.39 -12.89 -20.90
N TYR A 459 -19.28 -12.28 -21.67
CA TYR A 459 -20.40 -12.92 -22.34
C TYR A 459 -20.22 -12.84 -23.84
N TYR A 460 -20.37 -13.96 -24.53
CA TYR A 460 -20.31 -13.96 -25.99
C TYR A 460 -21.24 -14.97 -26.65
N GLN A 461 -21.68 -14.63 -27.86
CA GLN A 461 -22.54 -15.47 -28.70
C GLN A 461 -22.35 -15.11 -30.17
N THR A 462 -22.92 -15.93 -31.08
CA THR A 462 -22.81 -15.74 -32.53
C THR A 462 -23.98 -14.95 -33.13
N THR A 463 -24.93 -14.52 -32.29
CA THR A 463 -26.06 -13.68 -32.67
C THR A 463 -25.94 -12.32 -31.99
N PRO A 464 -26.38 -11.21 -32.63
CA PRO A 464 -26.40 -9.91 -31.97
C PRO A 464 -27.15 -9.95 -30.64
N PHE A 465 -26.65 -9.22 -29.64
CA PHE A 465 -27.38 -8.96 -28.42
C PHE A 465 -28.50 -7.95 -28.66
N ASP A 466 -29.67 -8.20 -28.06
CA ASP A 466 -30.70 -7.19 -27.86
C ASP A 466 -30.43 -6.48 -26.53
N SER A 467 -29.91 -5.25 -26.57
CA SER A 467 -29.55 -4.49 -25.37
C SER A 467 -30.74 -4.19 -24.45
N THR A 468 -31.97 -4.36 -24.91
CA THR A 468 -33.19 -4.16 -24.12
C THR A 468 -33.74 -5.47 -23.55
N ALA A 469 -33.67 -6.58 -24.29
CA ALA A 469 -34.21 -7.88 -23.89
C ALA A 469 -33.17 -8.79 -23.19
N ASP A 470 -31.88 -8.68 -23.52
CA ASP A 470 -30.82 -9.59 -23.08
C ASP A 470 -30.12 -9.14 -21.79
N GLN A 471 -30.78 -8.40 -20.89
CA GLN A 471 -30.11 -7.95 -19.65
C GLN A 471 -29.58 -9.10 -18.79
N THR A 472 -30.19 -10.28 -18.87
CA THR A 472 -29.76 -11.50 -18.16
C THR A 472 -28.84 -12.42 -18.99
N LEU A 473 -28.58 -12.08 -20.25
CA LEU A 473 -27.69 -12.78 -21.18
C LEU A 473 -27.85 -14.32 -21.22
N PRO A 474 -29.07 -14.88 -21.22
CA PRO A 474 -29.30 -16.30 -20.96
C PRO A 474 -28.78 -17.24 -22.06
N ASN A 475 -28.59 -16.72 -23.27
CA ASN A 475 -28.13 -17.48 -24.44
C ASN A 475 -26.62 -17.33 -24.69
N ALA A 476 -25.95 -16.44 -23.95
CA ALA A 476 -24.54 -16.18 -24.11
C ALA A 476 -23.69 -17.20 -23.35
N THR A 477 -22.53 -17.52 -23.92
CA THR A 477 -21.48 -18.22 -23.18
C THR A 477 -20.86 -17.26 -22.18
N ARG A 478 -20.78 -17.65 -20.91
CA ARG A 478 -20.18 -16.87 -19.83
C ARG A 478 -18.81 -17.42 -19.44
N VAL A 479 -17.80 -16.54 -19.37
CA VAL A 479 -16.45 -16.87 -18.91
C VAL A 479 -16.02 -15.87 -17.86
N VAL A 480 -15.61 -16.34 -16.69
CA VAL A 480 -14.97 -15.48 -15.66
C VAL A 480 -13.51 -15.29 -16.06
N LEU A 481 -13.08 -14.04 -16.17
CA LEU A 481 -11.75 -13.70 -16.64
C LEU A 481 -10.75 -13.65 -15.49
N PHE A 482 -9.52 -14.08 -15.77
CA PHE A 482 -8.35 -13.79 -14.96
C PHE A 482 -7.67 -12.54 -15.51
N GLN A 483 -7.51 -11.51 -14.69
CA GLN A 483 -6.97 -10.22 -15.12
C GLN A 483 -5.45 -10.30 -15.34
N SER A 484 -4.98 -10.25 -16.60
CA SER A 484 -3.57 -10.00 -16.90
C SER A 484 -3.30 -8.51 -17.13
N VAL A 485 -2.03 -8.10 -17.08
CA VAL A 485 -1.64 -6.72 -17.41
C VAL A 485 -1.86 -6.50 -18.90
N GLY A 486 -2.57 -5.43 -19.25
CA GLY A 486 -2.82 -5.07 -20.65
C GLY A 486 -1.54 -4.70 -21.40
N ALA A 487 -1.47 -5.06 -22.67
CA ALA A 487 -0.35 -4.74 -23.54
C ALA A 487 -0.06 -3.23 -23.55
N GLY A 488 1.21 -2.87 -23.33
CA GLY A 488 1.69 -1.49 -23.28
C GLY A 488 1.38 -0.73 -21.99
N TYR A 489 0.54 -1.26 -21.08
CA TYR A 489 0.20 -0.59 -19.83
C TYR A 489 1.44 -0.36 -18.94
N GLY A 490 2.31 -1.36 -18.81
CA GLY A 490 3.53 -1.25 -18.01
C GLY A 490 4.64 -0.40 -18.64
N ASP A 491 4.49 0.04 -19.88
CA ASP A 491 5.48 0.81 -20.63
C ASP A 491 5.09 2.30 -20.78
N VAL A 492 3.95 2.69 -20.20
CA VAL A 492 3.39 4.05 -20.28
C VAL A 492 4.35 5.13 -19.78
N TRP A 493 5.07 4.86 -18.69
CA TRP A 493 6.07 5.76 -18.12
C TRP A 493 7.15 6.19 -19.14
N ASN A 494 7.44 5.35 -20.14
CA ASN A 494 8.46 5.60 -21.15
C ASN A 494 7.93 6.39 -22.37
N THR A 495 6.77 7.02 -22.23
CA THR A 495 6.18 7.86 -23.28
C THR A 495 6.40 9.35 -22.99
N PRO A 496 6.37 10.23 -24.01
CA PRO A 496 6.53 11.68 -23.77
C PRO A 496 5.48 12.30 -22.86
N ASN A 497 4.28 11.69 -22.77
CA ASN A 497 3.22 12.11 -21.86
C ASN A 497 2.51 10.86 -21.31
N PRO A 498 3.02 10.31 -20.19
CA PRO A 498 2.48 9.09 -19.58
C PRO A 498 0.98 9.19 -19.24
N SER A 499 0.55 10.33 -18.69
CA SER A 499 -0.87 10.56 -18.39
C SER A 499 -1.76 10.50 -19.62
N LEU A 500 -1.33 11.08 -20.76
CA LEU A 500 -2.09 11.02 -22.01
C LEU A 500 -2.01 9.64 -22.67
N ALA A 501 -0.88 8.94 -22.57
CA ALA A 501 -0.72 7.61 -23.15
C ALA A 501 -1.72 6.60 -22.57
N LEU A 502 -2.15 6.76 -21.32
CA LEU A 502 -3.22 5.96 -20.71
C LEU A 502 -4.56 6.02 -21.44
N GLN A 503 -4.80 7.02 -22.29
CA GLN A 503 -6.02 7.14 -23.08
C GLN A 503 -6.26 5.93 -24.00
N SER A 504 -5.20 5.36 -24.56
CA SER A 504 -5.26 4.30 -25.57
C SER A 504 -4.77 2.93 -25.08
N VAL A 505 -4.35 2.83 -23.83
CA VAL A 505 -3.99 1.56 -23.18
C VAL A 505 -4.92 1.27 -22.00
N TYR A 506 -4.95 -0.01 -21.61
CA TYR A 506 -5.90 -0.52 -20.62
C TYR A 506 -5.16 -1.34 -19.57
N PRO A 507 -5.58 -1.28 -18.30
CA PRO A 507 -4.94 -2.05 -17.23
C PRO A 507 -5.12 -3.56 -17.42
N TYR A 508 -6.20 -3.98 -18.08
CA TYR A 508 -6.56 -5.39 -18.19
C TYR A 508 -6.68 -5.87 -19.64
N GLU A 509 -6.27 -7.12 -19.84
CA GLU A 509 -6.58 -7.87 -21.04
C GLU A 509 -6.86 -9.36 -20.74
N TYR A 510 -7.43 -10.04 -21.75
CA TYR A 510 -7.64 -11.49 -21.74
C TYR A 510 -7.66 -12.04 -23.15
N ARG A 511 -7.00 -13.18 -23.37
CA ARG A 511 -6.99 -13.90 -24.65
C ARG A 511 -7.99 -15.06 -24.64
N LEU A 512 -9.08 -14.92 -25.38
CA LEU A 512 -10.09 -15.95 -25.57
C LEU A 512 -9.76 -16.80 -26.80
N SER A 513 -9.62 -18.12 -26.60
CA SER A 513 -9.33 -19.10 -27.65
C SER A 513 -10.50 -20.05 -27.88
N GLY A 514 -10.37 -20.96 -28.85
CA GLY A 514 -11.40 -21.98 -29.15
C GLY A 514 -12.61 -21.44 -29.92
N LEU A 515 -12.45 -20.30 -30.60
CA LEU A 515 -13.49 -19.73 -31.45
C LEU A 515 -13.46 -20.34 -32.86
N SER A 516 -14.62 -20.41 -33.50
CA SER A 516 -14.75 -21.02 -34.84
C SER A 516 -14.37 -20.03 -35.94
N SER A 517 -13.49 -20.46 -36.85
CA SER A 517 -13.12 -19.71 -38.06
C SER A 517 -14.35 -19.38 -38.91
N GLY A 518 -14.33 -18.21 -39.56
CA GLY A 518 -15.43 -17.66 -40.36
C GLY A 518 -16.65 -17.20 -39.56
N THR A 519 -16.61 -17.25 -38.23
CA THR A 519 -17.76 -16.93 -37.36
C THR A 519 -17.62 -15.53 -36.76
N THR A 520 -18.70 -14.76 -36.80
CA THR A 520 -18.79 -13.47 -36.08
C THR A 520 -19.29 -13.70 -34.66
N TYR A 521 -18.55 -13.17 -33.69
CA TYR A 521 -18.91 -13.18 -32.28
C TYR A 521 -19.21 -11.76 -31.79
N TYR A 522 -20.19 -11.68 -30.88
CA TYR A 522 -20.60 -10.47 -30.17
C TYR A 522 -20.18 -10.63 -28.72
N PHE A 523 -19.53 -9.61 -28.14
CA PHE A 523 -18.92 -9.65 -26.81
C PHE A 523 -19.48 -8.54 -25.91
N ILE A 524 -19.86 -8.90 -24.69
CA ILE A 524 -20.17 -7.98 -23.58
C ILE A 524 -19.28 -8.36 -22.40
N LEU A 525 -18.74 -7.37 -21.70
CA LEU A 525 -17.94 -7.60 -20.50
C LEU A 525 -18.60 -6.94 -19.31
N ARG A 526 -18.86 -7.68 -18.23
CA ARG A 526 -19.43 -7.16 -16.99
C ARG A 526 -18.51 -7.27 -15.79
N ALA A 527 -18.52 -6.26 -14.92
CA ALA A 527 -17.91 -6.30 -13.61
C ALA A 527 -18.82 -7.01 -12.59
N VAL A 528 -18.22 -7.80 -11.71
CA VAL A 528 -18.88 -8.53 -10.64
C VAL A 528 -18.06 -8.35 -9.38
N ASP A 529 -18.68 -8.02 -8.26
CA ASP A 529 -17.97 -7.99 -6.98
C ASP A 529 -17.82 -9.41 -6.38
N SER A 530 -17.18 -9.51 -5.22
CA SER A 530 -17.07 -10.78 -4.49
C SER A 530 -18.34 -11.19 -3.72
N LYS A 531 -19.40 -10.36 -3.74
CA LYS A 531 -20.74 -10.65 -3.21
C LYS A 531 -21.71 -11.12 -4.29
N GLU A 532 -21.24 -11.25 -5.52
CA GLU A 532 -22.00 -11.66 -6.71
C GLU A 532 -23.01 -10.60 -7.22
N ASN A 533 -22.82 -9.34 -6.85
CA ASN A 533 -23.51 -8.23 -7.51
C ASN A 533 -22.83 -7.98 -8.87
N GLU A 534 -23.58 -8.13 -9.96
CA GLU A 534 -23.11 -7.95 -11.33
C GLU A 534 -23.75 -6.71 -11.95
N GLU A 535 -22.93 -5.82 -12.54
CA GLU A 535 -23.44 -4.65 -13.25
C GLU A 535 -24.07 -5.02 -14.61
N LYS A 536 -24.88 -4.12 -15.17
CA LYS A 536 -25.77 -4.42 -16.30
C LYS A 536 -25.44 -3.64 -17.57
N ASN A 537 -24.17 -3.32 -17.82
CA ASN A 537 -23.78 -2.69 -19.07
C ASN A 537 -24.16 -3.55 -20.28
N VAL A 538 -24.35 -2.86 -21.40
CA VAL A 538 -24.83 -3.42 -22.67
C VAL A 538 -23.88 -3.09 -23.82
N LYS A 539 -22.63 -2.72 -23.52
CA LYS A 539 -21.65 -2.34 -24.54
C LYS A 539 -21.18 -3.58 -25.29
N VAL A 540 -21.48 -3.62 -26.59
CA VAL A 540 -21.12 -4.73 -27.47
C VAL A 540 -19.97 -4.35 -28.38
N LEU A 541 -18.93 -5.17 -28.44
CA LEU A 541 -17.96 -5.19 -29.53
C LEU A 541 -18.06 -6.51 -30.30
N THR A 542 -17.61 -6.51 -31.55
CA THR A 542 -17.75 -7.67 -32.44
C THR A 542 -16.43 -8.00 -33.12
N ALA A 543 -16.23 -9.27 -33.43
CA ALA A 543 -15.08 -9.72 -34.21
C ALA A 543 -15.46 -10.94 -35.06
N THR A 544 -14.92 -11.00 -36.29
CA THR A 544 -15.02 -12.17 -37.16
C THR A 544 -13.69 -12.90 -37.16
N ILE A 545 -13.73 -14.19 -36.83
CA ILE A 545 -12.52 -15.03 -36.78
C ILE A 545 -12.12 -15.41 -38.21
N PRO A 546 -10.86 -15.19 -38.63
CA PRO A 546 -10.39 -15.44 -39.99
C PRO A 546 -10.39 -16.91 -40.39
#